data_AF-A0A0E0MK81-F1
#
_entry.id   AF-A0A0E0MK81-F1
#
_cell.length_a   1.000
_cell.length_b   1.000
_cell.length_c   1.000
_cell.angle_alpha   90.00
_cell.angle_beta   90.00
_cell.angle_gamma   90.00
#
_symmetry.space_group_name_H-M   'P 1'
#
loop_
_entity.id
_entity.type
_entity.pdbx_description
1 polymer ?
#
loop_
_entity_poly.entity_id
_entity_poly.type
_entity_poly.pdbx_seq_one_letter_code
_entity_poly.pdbx_strand_id
1 'polypeptide(L)'
;MCGRPDAMSDEFRRLQDMRHELMRSSNEARDAANREKNRYFDVVPLNILVLKQHGLLEALVRLKRPTTSQTSRNDYINASFIKVTEDNRVAKFISTQGPLAKTFEDFWEMVYEYQCPVIVMLTQFDSLKCDEYLPLCKQRKAYGKYNVKITNAKRDSHQLWLRDVTVQCNESSKVHSVRHIEYPDWPDHGVPTYTDAVRQIRKWLQNTRTEHPIVVHCSAGIGRTGAYITIHSTIERLLLGDKSSYHLDETVKNLRTQRVGMVQTEE
;
A
#
# COMPACT_ATOMS: atom_id res chain seq x y z
N MET A 1 -6.87 -1.22 29.77
CA MET A 1 -7.68 0.01 29.74
C MET A 1 -8.30 0.09 28.35
N CYS A 2 -9.56 -0.33 28.18
CA CYS A 2 -10.31 0.04 26.98
C CYS A 2 -10.65 1.52 27.11
N GLY A 3 -10.25 2.34 26.14
CA GLY A 3 -10.65 3.74 26.09
C GLY A 3 -12.18 3.85 26.09
N ARG A 4 -12.73 4.92 26.68
CA ARG A 4 -14.16 5.20 26.57
C ARG A 4 -14.47 5.46 25.08
N PRO A 5 -15.55 4.90 24.51
CA PRO A 5 -15.89 5.08 23.10
C PRO A 5 -15.83 6.55 22.65
N ASP A 6 -16.37 7.46 23.46
CA ASP A 6 -16.39 8.90 23.20
C ASP A 6 -14.99 9.52 22.99
N ALA A 7 -13.98 9.01 23.70
CA ALA A 7 -12.61 9.51 23.57
C ALA A 7 -11.99 9.13 22.20
N MET A 8 -12.31 7.93 21.67
CA MET A 8 -11.84 7.50 20.35
C MET A 8 -12.56 8.26 19.22
N SER A 9 -13.85 8.55 19.40
CA SER A 9 -14.61 9.37 18.45
C SER A 9 -14.06 10.79 18.34
N ASP A 10 -13.76 11.42 19.48
CA ASP A 10 -13.17 12.77 19.52
C ASP A 10 -11.74 12.81 18.97
N GLU A 11 -10.98 11.75 19.20
CA GLU A 11 -9.66 11.54 18.61
C GLU A 11 -9.74 11.44 17.08
N PHE A 12 -10.63 10.59 16.55
CA PHE A 12 -10.80 10.42 15.11
C PHE A 12 -11.30 11.69 14.41
N ARG A 13 -12.23 12.43 15.03
CA ARG A 13 -12.75 13.69 14.47
C ARG A 13 -11.64 14.71 14.23
N ARG A 14 -10.72 14.87 15.19
CA ARG A 14 -9.56 15.78 15.07
C ARG A 14 -8.61 15.41 13.93
N LEU A 15 -8.60 14.17 13.46
CA LEU A 15 -7.78 13.74 12.32
C LEU A 15 -8.31 14.25 10.98
N GLN A 16 -9.62 14.54 10.87
CA GLN A 16 -10.26 14.89 9.59
C GLN A 16 -9.86 16.28 9.09
N ASP A 17 -9.56 17.21 10.01
CA ASP A 17 -9.25 18.60 9.68
C ASP A 17 -7.96 18.77 8.87
N MET A 18 -7.02 17.81 8.97
CA MET A 18 -5.73 17.82 8.24
C MET A 18 -5.87 17.65 6.71
N ARG A 19 -7.02 17.16 6.22
CA ARG A 19 -7.20 16.77 4.81
C ARG A 19 -7.15 17.97 3.85
N HIS A 20 -7.70 19.11 4.24
CA HIS A 20 -7.86 20.27 3.35
C HIS A 20 -6.55 21.01 3.07
N GLU A 21 -5.63 21.06 4.05
CA GLU A 21 -4.35 21.76 3.90
C GLU A 21 -3.38 20.98 3.02
N LEU A 22 -3.29 19.67 3.22
CA LEU A 22 -2.36 18.78 2.49
C LEU A 22 -2.77 18.57 1.02
N MET A 23 -4.05 18.63 0.69
CA MET A 23 -4.55 18.45 -0.68
C MET A 23 -4.19 19.59 -1.65
N ARG A 24 -3.69 20.73 -1.15
CA ARG A 24 -3.26 21.87 -1.99
C ARG A 24 -1.86 21.70 -2.58
N SER A 25 -1.08 20.70 -2.14
CA SER A 25 0.33 20.52 -2.52
C SER A 25 0.57 19.42 -3.58
N SER A 26 -0.45 18.67 -4.01
CA SER A 26 -0.30 17.62 -5.04
C SER A 26 -0.65 18.14 -6.45
N ASN A 27 0.39 18.53 -7.20
CA ASN A 27 0.25 19.04 -8.57
C ASN A 27 0.40 17.92 -9.62
N GLU A 28 1.43 17.07 -9.54
CA GLU A 28 1.72 16.08 -10.60
C GLU A 28 0.64 15.01 -10.76
N ALA A 29 0.07 14.52 -9.65
CA ALA A 29 -1.00 13.53 -9.72
C ALA A 29 -2.27 14.06 -10.42
N ARG A 30 -2.44 15.39 -10.46
CA ARG A 30 -3.56 16.08 -11.10
C ARG A 30 -3.25 16.53 -12.53
N ASP A 31 -2.01 16.37 -12.99
CA ASP A 31 -1.65 16.66 -14.37
C ASP A 31 -2.50 15.82 -15.34
N ALA A 32 -2.84 16.41 -16.48
CA ALA A 32 -3.69 15.77 -17.49
C ALA A 32 -3.14 14.40 -17.92
N ALA A 33 -1.81 14.26 -17.98
CA ALA A 33 -1.12 13.01 -18.34
C ALA A 33 -1.24 11.90 -17.27
N ASN A 34 -1.55 12.25 -16.02
CA ASN A 34 -1.61 11.33 -14.88
C ASN A 34 -3.03 11.05 -14.40
N ARG A 35 -3.98 11.91 -14.76
CA ARG A 35 -5.37 11.83 -14.29
C ARG A 35 -6.01 10.48 -14.54
N GLU A 36 -5.76 9.89 -15.71
CA GLU A 36 -6.30 8.58 -16.08
C GLU A 36 -5.64 7.41 -15.34
N LYS A 37 -4.47 7.62 -14.72
CA LYS A 37 -3.79 6.61 -13.90
C LYS A 37 -4.34 6.55 -12.47
N ASN A 38 -5.24 7.46 -12.09
CA ASN A 38 -5.87 7.49 -10.78
C ASN A 38 -7.24 6.81 -10.81
N ARG A 39 -7.45 5.81 -9.94
CA ARG A 39 -8.77 5.17 -9.79
C ARG A 39 -9.81 6.14 -9.25
N TYR A 40 -9.42 6.99 -8.30
CA TYR A 40 -10.25 8.05 -7.74
C TYR A 40 -9.53 9.38 -7.89
N PHE A 41 -10.22 10.40 -8.40
CA PHE A 41 -9.63 11.72 -8.67
C PHE A 41 -9.25 12.47 -7.39
N ASP A 42 -9.90 12.16 -6.27
CA ASP A 42 -9.71 12.79 -4.96
C ASP A 42 -8.82 11.96 -4.01
N VAL A 43 -8.30 10.81 -4.47
CA VAL A 43 -7.33 10.00 -3.72
C VAL A 43 -6.05 9.87 -4.54
N VAL A 44 -5.13 10.80 -4.28
CA VAL A 44 -3.86 10.94 -4.97
C VAL A 44 -2.70 11.02 -3.99
N PRO A 45 -1.48 10.56 -4.37
CA PRO A 45 -0.31 10.69 -3.52
C PRO A 45 0.08 12.17 -3.34
N LEU A 46 0.76 12.47 -2.24
CA LEU A 46 1.32 13.80 -2.01
C LEU A 46 2.64 13.93 -2.78
N ASN A 47 2.83 15.07 -3.44
CA ASN A 47 4.11 15.44 -4.07
C ASN A 47 5.15 15.97 -3.05
N ILE A 48 4.83 15.92 -1.76
CA ILE A 48 5.59 16.61 -0.74
C ILE A 48 6.91 15.86 -0.46
N LEU A 49 8.01 16.60 -0.56
CA LEU A 49 9.22 16.33 0.21
C LEU A 49 8.96 16.80 1.64
N VAL A 50 8.68 15.88 2.56
CA VAL A 50 8.45 16.29 3.95
C VAL A 50 9.81 16.67 4.54
N LEU A 51 9.98 17.95 4.91
CA LEU A 51 11.10 18.38 5.75
C LEU A 51 10.94 17.74 7.13
N LYS A 52 11.61 16.62 7.38
CA LYS A 52 11.83 16.12 8.73
C LYS A 52 13.18 16.65 9.24
N GLN A 53 13.37 16.68 10.56
CA GLN A 53 14.62 17.10 11.22
C GLN A 53 15.88 16.37 10.69
N HIS A 54 15.71 15.23 9.98
CA HIS A 54 16.79 14.41 9.42
C HIS A 54 16.78 14.28 7.89
N GLY A 55 16.04 15.12 7.16
CA GLY A 55 16.11 15.19 5.69
C GLY A 55 14.74 15.16 4.98
N LEU A 56 14.79 15.32 3.66
CA LEU A 56 13.63 15.27 2.76
C LEU A 56 13.19 13.82 2.59
N LEU A 57 11.95 13.52 2.97
CA LEU A 57 11.34 12.22 2.69
C LEU A 57 10.36 12.38 1.53
N GLU A 58 10.69 11.80 0.38
CA GLU A 58 9.75 11.66 -0.74
C GLU A 58 8.66 10.67 -0.33
N ALA A 59 7.44 11.19 -0.14
CA ALA A 59 6.28 10.35 0.09
C ALA A 59 5.78 9.70 -1.21
N LEU A 60 6.04 10.30 -2.38
CA LEU A 60 5.64 9.79 -3.68
C LEU A 60 6.56 8.65 -4.15
N VAL A 61 5.98 7.58 -4.67
CA VAL A 61 6.73 6.52 -5.35
C VAL A 61 6.92 6.91 -6.83
N ARG A 62 8.15 6.77 -7.35
CA ARG A 62 8.50 7.09 -8.74
C ARG A 62 9.10 5.87 -9.46
N LEU A 63 8.65 5.61 -10.68
CA LEU A 63 9.20 4.53 -11.50
C LEU A 63 10.57 4.94 -12.08
N LYS A 64 11.58 4.08 -11.96
CA LYS A 64 12.97 4.35 -12.39
C LYS A 64 13.12 4.12 -13.90
N ARG A 65 12.52 5.01 -14.68
CA ARG A 65 12.56 4.93 -16.15
C ARG A 65 13.81 5.61 -16.70
N PRO A 66 14.61 4.96 -17.58
CA PRO A 66 15.75 5.62 -18.20
C PRO A 66 15.27 6.75 -19.11
N THR A 67 15.88 7.92 -18.99
CA THR A 67 15.66 9.05 -19.91
C THR A 67 16.39 8.76 -21.22
N THR A 68 15.79 8.02 -22.15
CA THR A 68 16.28 8.01 -23.54
C THR A 68 15.94 9.35 -24.19
N SER A 69 16.91 9.90 -24.93
CA SER A 69 17.10 11.32 -25.29
C SER A 69 15.99 12.04 -26.08
N GLN A 70 14.78 11.49 -26.25
CA GLN A 70 13.70 12.16 -26.99
C GLN A 70 12.29 12.05 -26.39
N THR A 71 12.07 11.30 -25.30
CA THR A 71 10.80 11.36 -24.54
C THR A 71 11.05 11.04 -23.07
N SER A 72 10.68 11.94 -22.15
CA SER A 72 10.58 11.57 -20.74
C SER A 72 9.39 10.61 -20.60
N ARG A 73 9.66 9.34 -20.31
CA ARG A 73 8.59 8.37 -20.04
C ARG A 73 8.02 8.70 -18.66
N ASN A 74 6.75 9.06 -18.61
CA ASN A 74 5.99 9.40 -17.41
C ASN A 74 6.28 8.41 -16.26
N ASP A 75 6.89 8.85 -15.16
CA ASP A 75 7.34 8.04 -14.02
C ASP A 75 6.28 7.89 -12.91
N TYR A 76 5.09 8.47 -13.12
CA TYR A 76 4.03 8.53 -12.13
C TYR A 76 3.32 7.19 -11.95
N ILE A 77 3.11 6.86 -10.68
CA ILE A 77 2.18 5.84 -10.19
C ILE A 77 1.46 6.38 -8.95
N ASN A 78 0.16 6.07 -8.78
CA ASN A 78 -0.60 6.45 -7.59
C ASN A 78 -0.22 5.56 -6.40
N ALA A 79 0.94 5.82 -5.82
CA ALA A 79 1.48 5.09 -4.68
C ALA A 79 2.29 6.02 -3.77
N SER A 80 2.30 5.71 -2.49
CA SER A 80 3.02 6.47 -1.47
C SER A 80 3.88 5.56 -0.61
N PHE A 81 5.12 5.96 -0.35
CA PHE A 81 5.92 5.36 0.72
C PHE A 81 5.31 5.70 2.07
N ILE A 82 5.21 4.69 2.92
CA ILE A 82 4.71 4.83 4.28
C ILE A 82 5.75 4.28 5.26
N LYS A 83 6.23 5.15 6.14
CA LYS A 83 7.12 4.82 7.25
C LYS A 83 6.46 5.23 8.57
N VAL A 84 6.34 4.27 9.47
CA VAL A 84 5.74 4.51 10.79
C VAL A 84 6.80 4.99 11.79
N THR A 85 8.02 4.47 11.69
CA THR A 85 9.19 4.92 12.47
C THR A 85 10.32 5.34 11.52
N GLU A 86 11.25 6.17 12.02
CA GLU A 86 12.44 6.58 11.26
C GLU A 86 13.52 5.50 11.27
N ASP A 87 13.57 4.69 12.33
CA ASP A 87 14.48 3.55 12.39
C ASP A 87 13.94 2.39 11.52
N ASN A 88 14.83 1.69 10.82
CA ASN A 88 14.46 0.58 9.93
C ASN A 88 14.11 -0.71 10.70
N ARG A 89 13.66 -0.61 11.97
CA ARG A 89 13.36 -1.77 12.83
C ARG A 89 11.98 -2.36 12.58
N VAL A 90 11.08 -1.57 12.00
CA VAL A 90 9.73 -2.00 11.60
C VAL A 90 9.61 -2.05 10.08
N ALA A 91 8.58 -2.73 9.60
CA ALA A 91 8.32 -2.82 8.17
C ALA A 91 8.06 -1.44 7.54
N LYS A 92 8.56 -1.28 6.31
CA LYS A 92 8.22 -0.16 5.42
C LYS A 92 7.10 -0.60 4.50
N PHE A 93 6.27 0.34 4.06
CA PHE A 93 5.18 0.02 3.16
C PHE A 93 5.17 0.91 1.93
N ILE A 94 4.57 0.39 0.87
CA ILE A 94 4.04 1.18 -0.23
C ILE A 94 2.52 1.05 -0.16
N SER A 95 1.84 2.17 0.08
CA SER A 95 0.38 2.26 0.01
C SER A 95 -0.02 2.70 -1.39
N THR A 96 -0.78 1.86 -2.10
CA THR A 96 -1.17 2.12 -3.50
C THR A 96 -2.64 1.82 -3.74
N GLN A 97 -3.20 2.36 -4.82
CA GLN A 97 -4.55 2.02 -5.27
C GLN A 97 -4.63 0.58 -5.81
N GLY A 98 -5.84 0.04 -5.89
CA GLY A 98 -6.12 -1.15 -6.69
C GLY A 98 -5.77 -0.87 -8.17
N PRO A 99 -4.84 -1.62 -8.78
CA PRO A 99 -4.36 -1.32 -10.12
C PRO A 99 -5.50 -1.23 -11.13
N LEU A 100 -5.39 -0.27 -12.04
CA LEU A 100 -6.24 -0.16 -13.24
C LEU A 100 -5.60 -0.97 -14.36
N ALA A 101 -6.40 -1.46 -15.31
CA ALA A 101 -5.89 -2.19 -16.48
C ALA A 101 -4.72 -1.48 -17.20
N LYS A 102 -4.82 -0.15 -17.36
CA LYS A 102 -3.78 0.67 -18.00
C LYS A 102 -2.53 0.93 -17.14
N THR A 103 -2.57 0.56 -15.86
CA THR A 103 -1.48 0.75 -14.88
C THR A 103 -0.84 -0.56 -14.44
N PHE A 104 -1.19 -1.70 -15.04
CA PHE A 104 -0.62 -2.99 -14.64
C PHE A 104 0.89 -3.06 -14.85
N GLU A 105 1.40 -2.55 -15.97
CA GLU A 105 2.85 -2.45 -16.20
C GLU A 105 3.51 -1.57 -15.13
N ASP A 106 2.97 -0.37 -14.89
CA ASP A 106 3.44 0.57 -13.86
C ASP A 106 3.49 -0.11 -12.46
N PHE A 107 2.45 -0.87 -12.10
CA PHE A 107 2.37 -1.58 -10.82
C PHE A 107 3.44 -2.66 -10.69
N TRP A 108 3.62 -3.51 -11.71
CA TRP A 108 4.64 -4.57 -11.68
C TRP A 108 6.06 -4.02 -11.78
N GLU A 109 6.25 -2.90 -12.48
CA GLU A 109 7.50 -2.13 -12.49
C GLU A 109 7.86 -1.68 -11.08
N MET A 110 6.93 -1.03 -10.38
CA MET A 110 7.12 -0.63 -8.98
C MET A 110 7.49 -1.82 -8.08
N VAL A 111 6.74 -2.93 -8.15
CA VAL A 111 7.00 -4.13 -7.35
C VAL A 111 8.42 -4.66 -7.60
N TYR A 112 8.84 -4.70 -8.87
CA TYR A 112 10.14 -5.22 -9.28
C TYR A 112 11.30 -4.28 -8.91
N GLU A 113 11.19 -2.99 -9.23
CA GLU A 113 12.25 -1.98 -9.01
C GLU A 113 12.54 -1.73 -7.53
N TYR A 114 11.49 -1.76 -6.69
CA TYR A 114 11.62 -1.63 -5.25
C TYR A 114 11.80 -2.96 -4.53
N GLN A 115 11.93 -4.06 -5.29
CA GLN A 115 12.19 -5.42 -4.80
C GLN A 115 11.20 -5.85 -3.71
N CYS A 116 9.93 -5.47 -3.87
CA CYS A 116 8.90 -5.65 -2.85
C CYS A 116 8.67 -7.16 -2.62
N PRO A 117 8.88 -7.70 -1.41
CA PRO A 117 8.80 -9.14 -1.17
C PRO A 117 7.35 -9.64 -1.06
N VAL A 118 6.42 -8.73 -0.77
CA VAL A 118 5.03 -9.06 -0.41
C VAL A 118 4.08 -8.03 -1.00
N ILE A 119 2.92 -8.50 -1.47
CA ILE A 119 1.74 -7.69 -1.77
C ILE A 119 0.60 -8.15 -0.86
N VAL A 120 0.00 -7.23 -0.11
CA VAL A 120 -1.21 -7.43 0.69
C VAL A 120 -2.37 -6.70 0.01
N MET A 121 -3.30 -7.47 -0.54
CA MET A 121 -4.51 -7.02 -1.20
C MET A 121 -5.71 -7.17 -0.26
N LEU A 122 -6.26 -6.06 0.21
CA LEU A 122 -7.34 -6.00 1.21
C LEU A 122 -8.70 -5.74 0.55
N THR A 123 -8.89 -6.30 -0.64
CA THR A 123 -10.13 -6.24 -1.42
C THR A 123 -10.16 -7.47 -2.31
N GLN A 124 -11.28 -7.72 -2.98
CA GLN A 124 -11.37 -8.70 -4.05
C GLN A 124 -11.15 -8.05 -5.43
N PHE A 125 -10.82 -8.87 -6.43
CA PHE A 125 -10.88 -8.44 -7.83
C PHE A 125 -12.33 -8.13 -8.22
N ASP A 126 -12.52 -6.93 -8.75
CA ASP A 126 -13.82 -6.35 -9.06
C ASP A 126 -13.59 -5.14 -9.98
N SER A 127 -14.40 -5.00 -11.04
CA SER A 127 -14.19 -3.95 -12.04
C SER A 127 -14.27 -2.52 -11.49
N LEU A 128 -14.97 -2.32 -10.35
CA LEU A 128 -15.06 -1.02 -9.71
C LEU A 128 -13.89 -0.79 -8.73
N LYS A 129 -13.46 -1.83 -8.01
CA LYS A 129 -12.48 -1.70 -6.91
C LYS A 129 -11.04 -2.04 -7.30
N CYS A 130 -10.81 -3.11 -8.03
CA CYS A 130 -9.48 -3.58 -8.39
C CYS A 130 -9.53 -4.52 -9.61
N ASP A 131 -8.94 -4.10 -10.72
CA ASP A 131 -8.84 -4.94 -11.90
C ASP A 131 -7.85 -6.10 -11.67
N GLU A 132 -8.00 -7.18 -12.45
CA GLU A 132 -7.20 -8.40 -12.31
C GLU A 132 -5.75 -8.23 -12.85
N TYR A 133 -4.87 -7.70 -11.99
CA TYR A 133 -3.44 -7.50 -12.29
C TYR A 133 -2.59 -8.78 -12.11
N LEU A 134 -3.20 -9.92 -11.78
CA LEU A 134 -2.55 -11.21 -11.55
C LEU A 134 -3.14 -12.30 -12.47
N PRO A 135 -2.34 -13.22 -13.03
CA PRO A 135 -2.86 -14.25 -13.91
C PRO A 135 -3.46 -15.43 -13.14
N LEU A 136 -4.71 -15.29 -12.70
CA LEU A 136 -5.38 -16.29 -11.84
C LEU A 136 -5.52 -17.67 -12.50
N CYS A 137 -5.48 -17.75 -13.82
CA CYS A 137 -5.50 -19.00 -14.60
C CYS A 137 -4.20 -19.84 -14.53
N LYS A 138 -3.24 -19.48 -13.65
CA LYS A 138 -1.92 -20.13 -13.47
C LYS A 138 -1.00 -20.12 -14.68
N GLN A 139 -1.39 -19.48 -15.77
CA GLN A 139 -0.53 -19.26 -16.93
C GLN A 139 0.37 -18.04 -16.69
N ARG A 140 1.52 -18.00 -17.38
CA ARG A 140 2.35 -16.79 -17.42
C ARG A 140 1.60 -15.73 -18.23
N LYS A 141 1.55 -14.49 -17.73
CA LYS A 141 0.98 -13.34 -18.45
C LYS A 141 1.96 -12.18 -18.47
N ALA A 142 2.04 -11.50 -19.61
CA ALA A 142 2.85 -10.31 -19.79
C ALA A 142 2.05 -9.06 -19.41
N TYR A 143 2.68 -8.17 -18.64
CA TYR A 143 2.21 -6.84 -18.30
C TYR A 143 3.31 -5.84 -18.70
N GLY A 144 3.23 -5.34 -19.94
CA GLY A 144 4.35 -4.64 -20.58
C GLY A 144 5.59 -5.53 -20.66
N LYS A 145 6.72 -5.07 -20.15
CA LYS A 145 7.99 -5.84 -20.13
C LYS A 145 8.09 -6.85 -18.98
N TYR A 146 7.09 -6.96 -18.11
CA TYR A 146 7.11 -7.85 -16.96
C TYR A 146 6.27 -9.12 -17.19
N ASN A 147 6.92 -10.27 -17.10
CA ASN A 147 6.28 -11.56 -17.14
C ASN A 147 5.96 -12.04 -15.72
N VAL A 148 4.68 -12.22 -15.43
CA VAL A 148 4.18 -12.60 -14.11
C VAL A 148 3.59 -14.00 -14.18
N LYS A 149 3.88 -14.83 -13.17
CA LYS A 149 3.33 -16.19 -13.06
C LYS A 149 3.06 -16.52 -11.60
N ILE A 150 1.90 -17.11 -11.33
CA ILE A 150 1.61 -17.74 -10.04
C ILE A 150 2.20 -19.15 -10.06
N THR A 151 3.12 -19.45 -9.13
CA THR A 151 3.79 -20.75 -9.02
C THR A 151 3.11 -21.66 -8.00
N ASN A 152 2.47 -21.09 -7.00
CA ASN A 152 1.72 -21.79 -5.98
C ASN A 152 0.54 -20.93 -5.51
N ALA A 153 -0.56 -21.56 -5.15
CA ALA A 153 -1.74 -20.88 -4.63
C ALA A 153 -2.46 -21.80 -3.65
N LYS A 154 -2.76 -21.27 -2.47
CA LYS A 154 -3.58 -21.94 -1.46
C LYS A 154 -4.56 -20.96 -0.82
N ARG A 155 -5.67 -21.49 -0.35
CA ARG A 155 -6.64 -20.77 0.47
C ARG A 155 -6.60 -21.32 1.89
N ASP A 156 -6.65 -20.47 2.89
CA ASP A 156 -6.68 -20.90 4.29
C ASP A 156 -8.10 -20.97 4.87
N SER A 157 -8.21 -21.32 6.15
CA SER A 157 -9.48 -21.43 6.87
C SER A 157 -10.21 -20.09 7.06
N HIS A 158 -9.51 -18.96 6.91
CA HIS A 158 -10.05 -17.61 7.01
C HIS A 158 -10.39 -17.02 5.63
N GLN A 159 -10.49 -17.88 4.62
CA GLN A 159 -10.78 -17.52 3.23
C GLN A 159 -9.71 -16.65 2.56
N LEU A 160 -8.54 -16.47 3.19
CA LEU A 160 -7.42 -15.73 2.63
C LEU A 160 -6.76 -16.54 1.53
N TRP A 161 -6.43 -15.86 0.42
CA TRP A 161 -5.58 -16.44 -0.60
C TRP A 161 -4.12 -16.11 -0.33
N LEU A 162 -3.28 -17.12 -0.40
CA LEU A 162 -1.84 -17.00 -0.35
C LEU A 162 -1.26 -17.57 -1.64
N ARG A 163 -0.59 -16.72 -2.42
CA ARG A 163 -0.01 -17.08 -3.71
C ARG A 163 1.48 -16.76 -3.75
N ASP A 164 2.28 -17.69 -4.23
CA ASP A 164 3.67 -17.43 -4.58
C ASP A 164 3.72 -16.99 -6.04
N VAL A 165 4.33 -15.84 -6.31
CA VAL A 165 4.34 -15.17 -7.60
C VAL A 165 5.78 -14.92 -8.01
N THR A 166 6.09 -15.20 -9.27
CA THR A 166 7.39 -14.84 -9.88
C THR A 166 7.18 -13.74 -10.90
N VAL A 167 8.02 -12.72 -10.83
CA VAL A 167 8.05 -11.58 -11.76
C VAL A 167 9.41 -11.54 -12.44
N GLN A 168 9.42 -11.54 -13.77
CA GLN A 168 10.64 -11.48 -14.56
C GLN A 168 10.56 -10.29 -15.53
N CYS A 169 11.55 -9.40 -15.50
CA CYS A 169 11.67 -8.35 -16.51
C CYS A 169 12.32 -8.93 -17.78
N ASN A 170 11.77 -8.67 -18.96
CA ASN A 170 12.31 -9.19 -20.23
C ASN A 170 13.74 -8.73 -20.53
N GLU A 171 14.11 -7.58 -19.99
CA GLU A 171 15.43 -6.96 -20.14
C GLU A 171 16.44 -7.48 -19.10
N SER A 172 16.04 -8.41 -18.22
CA SER A 172 16.86 -8.93 -17.14
C SER A 172 16.75 -10.44 -17.00
N SER A 173 17.84 -11.10 -16.66
CA SER A 173 17.82 -12.51 -16.26
C SER A 173 17.32 -12.72 -14.82
N LYS A 174 17.16 -11.65 -14.03
CA LYS A 174 16.72 -11.74 -12.64
C LYS A 174 15.22 -12.07 -12.57
N VAL A 175 14.90 -13.04 -11.71
CA VAL A 175 13.53 -13.37 -11.35
C VAL A 175 13.30 -12.91 -9.92
N HIS A 176 12.30 -12.06 -9.72
CA HIS A 176 11.89 -11.58 -8.41
C HIS A 176 10.74 -12.44 -7.88
N SER A 177 10.84 -12.90 -6.64
CA SER A 177 9.81 -13.71 -5.99
C SER A 177 8.99 -12.84 -5.03
N VAL A 178 7.67 -12.89 -5.17
CA VAL A 178 6.70 -12.07 -4.44
C VAL A 178 5.64 -12.97 -3.82
N ARG A 179 5.36 -12.77 -2.54
CA ARG A 179 4.22 -13.38 -1.88
C ARG A 179 3.00 -12.47 -2.01
N HIS A 180 1.95 -12.93 -2.66
CA HIS A 180 0.68 -12.23 -2.76
C HIS A 180 -0.30 -12.79 -1.73
N ILE A 181 -0.89 -11.91 -0.93
CA ILE A 181 -1.90 -12.23 0.09
C ILE A 181 -3.14 -11.44 -0.26
N GLU A 182 -4.25 -12.12 -0.50
CA GLU A 182 -5.54 -11.48 -0.75
C GLU A 182 -6.53 -11.81 0.37
N TYR A 183 -7.13 -10.75 0.90
CA TYR A 183 -8.23 -10.81 1.83
C TYR A 183 -9.50 -10.25 1.15
N PRO A 184 -10.36 -11.12 0.59
CA PRO A 184 -11.49 -10.67 -0.21
C PRO A 184 -12.64 -10.11 0.64
N ASP A 185 -12.80 -10.61 1.87
CA ASP A 185 -14.00 -10.40 2.68
C ASP A 185 -13.93 -9.15 3.58
N TRP A 186 -12.93 -8.27 3.42
CA TRP A 186 -12.93 -6.99 4.13
C TRP A 186 -13.89 -6.00 3.44
N PRO A 187 -15.04 -5.65 4.09
CA PRO A 187 -16.04 -4.78 3.48
C PRO A 187 -15.48 -3.40 3.13
N ASP A 188 -15.99 -2.80 2.07
CA ASP A 188 -15.62 -1.43 1.73
C ASP A 188 -16.34 -0.45 2.64
N HIS A 189 -15.64 0.57 3.15
CA HIS A 189 -16.16 1.50 4.16
C HIS A 189 -16.73 0.81 5.43
N GLY A 190 -16.18 -0.36 5.79
CA GLY A 190 -16.52 -1.05 7.02
C GLY A 190 -15.38 -1.93 7.51
N VAL A 191 -15.70 -2.76 8.50
CA VAL A 191 -14.74 -3.65 9.15
C VAL A 191 -15.15 -5.11 9.03
N PRO A 192 -14.18 -6.04 9.09
CA PRO A 192 -14.49 -7.45 9.23
C PRO A 192 -15.25 -7.71 10.53
N THR A 193 -16.14 -8.70 10.53
CA THR A 193 -16.82 -9.16 11.75
C THR A 193 -15.83 -9.66 12.80
N TYR A 194 -14.72 -10.26 12.36
CA TYR A 194 -13.70 -10.85 13.23
C TYR A 194 -12.29 -10.46 12.78
N THR A 195 -11.35 -10.38 13.72
CA THR A 195 -9.97 -9.93 13.46
C THR A 195 -9.01 -11.06 13.04
N ASP A 196 -9.48 -12.32 13.03
CA ASP A 196 -8.62 -13.49 12.81
C ASP A 196 -7.90 -13.48 11.47
N ALA A 197 -8.58 -13.08 10.40
CA ALA A 197 -7.98 -12.94 9.07
C ALA A 197 -6.82 -11.94 9.09
N VAL A 198 -7.00 -10.74 9.68
CA VAL A 198 -5.96 -9.72 9.78
C VAL A 198 -4.76 -10.22 10.61
N ARG A 199 -5.03 -10.92 11.72
CA ARG A 199 -4.00 -11.55 12.55
C ARG A 199 -3.24 -12.65 11.80
N GLN A 200 -3.94 -13.40 10.96
CA GLN A 200 -3.35 -14.46 10.13
C GLN A 200 -2.44 -13.88 9.03
N ILE A 201 -2.82 -12.77 8.39
CA ILE A 201 -1.93 -12.05 7.45
C ILE A 201 -0.64 -11.67 8.20
N ARG A 202 -0.75 -11.04 9.38
CA ARG A 202 0.43 -10.68 10.19
C ARG A 202 1.31 -11.89 10.48
N LYS A 203 0.71 -13.03 10.87
CA LYS A 203 1.44 -14.28 11.15
C LYS A 203 2.26 -14.74 9.94
N TRP A 204 1.74 -14.62 8.72
CA TRP A 204 2.49 -14.93 7.49
C TRP A 204 3.62 -13.95 7.16
N LEU A 205 3.59 -12.73 7.73
CA LEU A 205 4.58 -11.68 7.50
C LEU A 205 5.68 -11.60 8.57
N GLN A 206 5.60 -12.36 9.66
CA GLN A 206 6.56 -12.29 10.78
C GLN A 206 8.03 -12.47 10.36
N ASN A 207 8.28 -13.22 9.28
CA ASN A 207 9.61 -13.52 8.77
C ASN A 207 9.94 -12.79 7.45
N THR A 208 9.13 -11.80 7.07
CA THR A 208 9.38 -10.98 5.88
C THR A 208 10.55 -10.04 6.13
N ARG A 209 11.48 -9.94 5.18
CA ARG A 209 12.61 -9.00 5.26
C ARG A 209 12.09 -7.56 5.31
N THR A 210 12.59 -6.76 6.24
CA THR A 210 12.21 -5.36 6.43
C THR A 210 13.03 -4.37 5.59
N GLU A 211 14.03 -4.87 4.86
CA GLU A 211 14.89 -4.09 3.96
C GLU A 211 14.10 -3.42 2.82
N HIS A 212 13.11 -4.14 2.29
CA HIS A 212 12.30 -3.74 1.15
C HIS A 212 10.83 -3.53 1.56
N PRO A 213 10.11 -2.60 0.91
CA PRO A 213 8.76 -2.25 1.33
C PRO A 213 7.74 -3.35 0.99
N ILE A 214 6.78 -3.53 1.89
CA ILE A 214 5.59 -4.35 1.67
C ILE A 214 4.56 -3.51 0.92
N VAL A 215 4.07 -3.98 -0.23
CA VAL A 215 2.98 -3.31 -0.94
C VAL A 215 1.67 -3.65 -0.23
N VAL A 216 0.87 -2.64 0.10
CA VAL A 216 -0.46 -2.81 0.68
C VAL A 216 -1.45 -1.99 -0.15
N HIS A 217 -2.53 -2.61 -0.62
CA HIS A 217 -3.56 -1.92 -1.37
C HIS A 217 -4.96 -2.46 -1.06
N CYS A 218 -5.96 -1.65 -1.36
CA CYS A 218 -7.36 -2.04 -1.41
C CYS A 218 -7.95 -1.54 -2.73
N SER A 219 -9.00 -0.71 -2.70
CA SER A 219 -9.47 0.05 -3.87
C SER A 219 -8.74 1.40 -4.00
N ALA A 220 -8.99 2.34 -3.09
CA ALA A 220 -8.34 3.66 -3.11
C ALA A 220 -6.92 3.66 -2.48
N GLY A 221 -6.59 2.63 -1.71
CA GLY A 221 -5.31 2.52 -1.03
C GLY A 221 -5.18 3.45 0.18
N ILE A 222 -6.27 3.71 0.92
CA ILE A 222 -6.25 4.60 2.10
C ILE A 222 -7.07 4.07 3.29
N GLY A 223 -8.29 3.58 3.10
CA GLY A 223 -9.15 3.06 4.19
C GLY A 223 -8.62 1.77 4.80
N ARG A 224 -8.99 0.63 4.22
CA ARG A 224 -8.53 -0.72 4.64
C ARG A 224 -7.01 -0.83 4.68
N THR A 225 -6.33 -0.25 3.69
CA THR A 225 -4.87 -0.15 3.64
C THR A 225 -4.29 0.57 4.85
N GLY A 226 -4.83 1.74 5.21
CA GLY A 226 -4.40 2.49 6.38
C GLY A 226 -4.65 1.73 7.67
N ALA A 227 -5.83 1.13 7.83
CA ALA A 227 -6.17 0.34 9.01
C ALA A 227 -5.19 -0.82 9.19
N TYR A 228 -4.91 -1.58 8.13
CA TYR A 228 -3.97 -2.69 8.17
C TYR A 228 -2.53 -2.24 8.51
N ILE A 229 -2.03 -1.17 7.88
CA ILE A 229 -0.69 -0.64 8.16
C ILE A 229 -0.58 -0.18 9.62
N THR A 230 -1.60 0.51 10.15
CA THR A 230 -1.65 0.90 11.57
C THR A 230 -1.58 -0.32 12.47
N ILE A 231 -2.42 -1.33 12.25
CA ILE A 231 -2.44 -2.56 13.05
C ILE A 231 -1.09 -3.27 13.01
N HIS A 232 -0.53 -3.49 11.81
CA HIS A 232 0.72 -4.22 11.63
C HIS A 232 1.87 -3.49 12.34
N SER A 233 2.04 -2.21 12.05
CA SER A 233 3.15 -1.40 12.58
C SER A 233 3.04 -1.18 14.09
N THR A 234 1.83 -0.96 14.63
CA THR A 234 1.63 -0.87 16.08
C THR A 234 2.06 -2.15 16.77
N ILE A 235 1.68 -3.33 16.25
CA ILE A 235 2.10 -4.60 16.88
C ILE A 235 3.62 -4.79 16.79
N GLU A 236 4.27 -4.44 15.69
CA GLU A 236 5.74 -4.49 15.61
C GLU A 236 6.40 -3.57 16.64
N ARG A 237 5.94 -2.33 16.76
CA ARG A 237 6.45 -1.35 17.74
C ARG A 237 6.22 -1.80 19.18
N LEU A 238 5.05 -2.37 19.48
CA LEU A 238 4.74 -2.96 20.77
C LEU A 238 5.73 -4.07 21.15
N LEU A 239 6.03 -4.97 20.22
CA LEU A 239 6.98 -6.07 20.44
C LEU A 239 8.42 -5.57 20.61
N LEU A 240 8.75 -4.40 20.06
CA LEU A 240 10.03 -3.71 20.26
C LEU A 240 10.07 -2.87 21.56
N GLY A 241 8.99 -2.82 22.33
CA GLY A 241 8.90 -2.05 23.57
C GLY A 241 8.74 -0.53 23.36
N ASP A 242 8.40 -0.09 22.15
CA ASP A 242 8.14 1.33 21.85
C ASP A 242 6.79 1.76 22.45
N LYS A 243 6.84 2.48 23.57
CA LYS A 243 5.64 2.98 24.27
C LYS A 243 4.83 3.99 23.46
N SER A 244 5.44 4.65 22.46
CA SER A 244 4.70 5.58 21.61
C SER A 244 3.67 4.86 20.71
N SER A 245 3.78 3.53 20.58
CA SER A 245 2.79 2.70 19.88
C SER A 245 1.42 2.63 20.56
N TYR A 246 1.32 3.06 21.82
CA TYR A 246 0.03 3.17 22.52
C TYR A 246 -0.83 4.33 21.99
N HIS A 247 -0.23 5.30 21.31
CA HIS A 247 -0.91 6.46 20.73
C HIS A 247 -1.25 6.17 19.26
N LEU A 248 -2.43 5.58 19.06
CA LEU A 248 -2.91 5.20 17.74
C LEU A 248 -3.25 6.42 16.87
N ASP A 249 -3.81 7.49 17.43
CA ASP A 249 -3.96 8.75 16.70
C ASP A 249 -2.66 9.28 16.15
N GLU A 250 -1.62 9.40 16.97
CA GLU A 250 -0.34 9.95 16.50
C GLU A 250 0.24 9.09 15.38
N THR A 251 0.02 7.78 15.46
CA THR A 251 0.35 6.85 14.37
C THR A 251 -0.46 7.18 13.12
N VAL A 252 -1.78 7.31 13.20
CA VAL A 252 -2.65 7.62 12.06
C VAL A 252 -2.41 9.04 11.51
N LYS A 253 -2.15 10.04 12.36
CA LYS A 253 -1.72 11.40 11.97
C LYS A 253 -0.47 11.32 11.11
N ASN A 254 0.55 10.58 11.56
CA ASN A 254 1.77 10.35 10.79
C ASN A 254 1.52 9.62 9.47
N LEU A 255 0.58 8.67 9.41
CA LEU A 255 0.20 8.06 8.13
C LEU A 255 -0.47 9.08 7.19
N ARG A 256 -1.35 9.93 7.72
CA ARG A 256 -2.09 10.95 6.96
C ARG A 256 -1.20 12.06 6.40
N THR A 257 -0.06 12.35 7.02
CA THR A 257 0.95 13.29 6.45
C THR A 257 1.70 12.71 5.25
N GLN A 258 1.72 11.39 5.10
CA GLN A 258 2.41 10.68 4.00
C GLN A 258 1.45 10.30 2.86
N ARG A 259 0.21 9.93 3.20
CA ARG A 259 -0.89 9.71 2.25
C ARG A 259 -2.20 10.19 2.84
N VAL A 260 -2.84 11.15 2.19
CA VAL A 260 -4.04 11.79 2.73
C VAL A 260 -5.19 10.79 2.83
N GLY A 261 -5.90 10.81 3.97
CA GLY A 261 -7.11 10.00 4.17
C GLY A 261 -6.87 8.57 4.66
N MET A 262 -5.66 8.22 5.09
CA MET A 262 -5.35 6.94 5.72
C MET A 262 -6.26 6.69 6.94
N VAL A 263 -6.87 5.50 7.01
CA VAL A 263 -7.97 5.16 7.92
C VAL A 263 -9.18 6.08 7.69
N GLN A 264 -10.12 5.68 6.84
CA GLN A 264 -11.17 6.57 6.33
C GLN A 264 -12.38 6.72 7.25
N THR A 265 -12.69 5.68 8.01
CA THR A 265 -13.89 5.56 8.85
C THR A 265 -13.49 5.41 10.31
N GLU A 266 -14.42 5.67 11.21
CA GLU A 266 -14.19 5.57 12.66
C GLU A 266 -14.22 4.11 13.13
N GLU A 267 -15.09 3.31 12.50
CA GLU A 267 -15.22 1.86 12.68
C GLU A 267 -13.93 1.12 12.31
#